data_AF-A0A7K2M6P6-F1
#
_entry.id   AF-A0A7K2M6P6-F1
#
_cell.length_a   1.000
_cell.length_b   1.000
_cell.length_c   1.000
_cell.angle_alpha   90.00
_cell.angle_beta   90.00
_cell.angle_gamma   90.00
#
_symmetry.space_group_name_H-M   'P 1'
#
loop_
_entity.id
_entity.type
_entity.pdbx_description
1 polymer ?
#
loop_
_entity_poly.entity_id
_entity_poly.type
_entity_poly.pdbx_seq_one_letter_code
_entity_poly.pdbx_strand_id
1 'polypeptide(L)'
;MQPEDLVRDHTIYACVTGSRAFGLATDDSDTDRRGVYVAPTALFWRFDKPPAHVDGPLPEQFSWELERFCELALRANPNILECLHSPLVEHADATGRELLALREAFLSRRAYESFTGYALGQRRKLDADLRTRGAPRWKHAMHLLRLLISARDLLRTGRLTVDVGAEREGLLAVKRGEVPWPR
;
A
#
# COMPACT_ATOMS: atom_id res chain seq x y z
N MET A 1 -5.56 -13.96 -24.05
CA MET A 1 -5.79 -13.60 -22.65
C MET A 1 -5.13 -12.25 -22.44
N GLN A 2 -5.95 -11.23 -22.25
CA GLN A 2 -5.49 -9.90 -21.86
C GLN A 2 -5.07 -9.93 -20.38
N PRO A 3 -4.15 -9.05 -19.95
CA PRO A 3 -3.74 -8.99 -18.54
C PRO A 3 -4.93 -8.82 -17.57
N GLU A 4 -5.95 -8.06 -17.97
CA GLU A 4 -7.16 -7.85 -17.17
C GLU A 4 -7.97 -9.13 -16.94
N ASP A 5 -7.92 -10.11 -17.86
CA ASP A 5 -8.57 -11.41 -17.69
C ASP A 5 -7.96 -12.15 -16.49
N LEU A 6 -6.65 -11.98 -16.24
CA LEU A 6 -5.97 -12.57 -15.08
C LEU A 6 -6.53 -12.02 -13.77
N VAL A 7 -6.76 -10.71 -13.71
CA VAL A 7 -7.35 -10.09 -12.52
C VAL A 7 -8.79 -10.53 -12.35
N ARG A 8 -9.58 -10.53 -13.43
CA ARG A 8 -11.01 -10.89 -13.36
C ARG A 8 -11.25 -12.33 -12.92
N ASP A 9 -10.49 -13.27 -13.49
CA ASP A 9 -10.81 -14.70 -13.39
C ASP A 9 -9.93 -15.44 -12.37
N HIS A 10 -8.81 -14.84 -11.95
CA HIS A 10 -7.83 -15.50 -11.09
C HIS A 10 -7.44 -14.73 -9.83
N THR A 11 -8.21 -13.71 -9.44
CA THR A 11 -8.00 -12.99 -8.18
C THR A 11 -8.36 -13.86 -6.98
N ILE A 12 -7.39 -14.06 -6.10
CA ILE A 12 -7.52 -14.82 -4.85
C ILE A 12 -7.79 -13.91 -3.65
N TYR A 13 -7.36 -12.65 -3.71
CA TYR A 13 -7.50 -11.68 -2.63
C TYR A 13 -7.66 -10.26 -3.22
N ALA A 14 -8.61 -9.49 -2.69
CA ALA A 14 -8.75 -8.07 -2.98
C ALA A 14 -9.19 -7.29 -1.74
N CYS A 15 -8.66 -6.08 -1.60
CA CYS A 15 -9.01 -5.16 -0.52
C CYS A 15 -8.98 -3.71 -0.99
N VAL A 16 -9.68 -2.86 -0.24
CA VAL A 16 -9.51 -1.41 -0.33
C VAL A 16 -8.28 -1.00 0.46
N THR A 17 -7.48 -0.09 -0.07
CA THR A 17 -6.35 0.54 0.63
C THR A 17 -6.53 2.07 0.66
N GLY A 18 -5.45 2.81 0.92
CA GLY A 18 -5.45 4.26 0.79
C GLY A 18 -6.32 4.94 1.85
N SER A 19 -6.80 6.14 1.54
CA SER A 19 -7.46 7.00 2.55
C SER A 19 -8.58 6.30 3.32
N ARG A 20 -9.36 5.42 2.67
CA ARG A 20 -10.43 4.64 3.31
C ARG A 20 -9.91 3.64 4.34
N ALA A 21 -8.92 2.81 3.96
CA ALA A 21 -8.36 1.81 4.88
C ALA A 21 -7.63 2.45 6.07
N PHE A 22 -7.08 3.65 5.86
CA PHE A 22 -6.37 4.42 6.88
C PHE A 22 -7.31 5.27 7.75
N GLY A 23 -8.64 5.27 7.53
CA GLY A 23 -9.57 6.14 8.28
C GLY A 23 -9.45 7.63 7.95
N LEU A 24 -8.77 7.97 6.86
CA LEU A 24 -8.48 9.34 6.38
C LEU A 24 -9.41 9.80 5.24
N ALA A 25 -10.41 8.99 4.88
CA ALA A 25 -11.34 9.31 3.82
C ALA A 25 -12.21 10.54 4.18
N THR A 26 -12.49 11.32 3.14
CA THR A 26 -13.43 12.44 3.07
C THR A 26 -14.40 12.17 1.91
N ASP A 27 -15.45 12.97 1.76
CA ASP A 27 -16.48 12.76 0.74
C ASP A 27 -15.90 12.66 -0.69
N ASP A 28 -14.87 13.44 -1.01
CA ASP A 28 -14.19 13.43 -2.31
C ASP A 28 -13.14 12.31 -2.48
N SER A 29 -13.01 11.39 -1.54
CA SER A 29 -11.96 10.37 -1.60
C SER A 29 -12.25 9.32 -2.67
N ASP A 30 -11.21 8.91 -3.38
CA ASP A 30 -11.16 7.78 -4.30
C ASP A 30 -11.02 6.43 -3.57
N THR A 31 -11.42 5.34 -4.25
CA THR A 31 -11.33 3.99 -3.68
C THR A 31 -10.18 3.23 -4.33
N ASP A 32 -9.01 3.31 -3.70
CA ASP A 32 -7.84 2.52 -4.09
C ASP A 32 -8.11 1.03 -3.86
N ARG A 33 -8.14 0.23 -4.93
CA ARG A 33 -8.28 -1.23 -4.85
C ARG A 33 -6.98 -1.92 -5.12
N ARG A 34 -6.65 -2.88 -4.27
CA ARG A 34 -5.45 -3.70 -4.39
C ARG A 34 -5.81 -5.17 -4.40
N GLY A 35 -5.24 -5.91 -5.32
CA GLY A 35 -5.53 -7.32 -5.53
C GLY A 35 -4.29 -8.20 -5.62
N VAL A 36 -4.51 -9.50 -5.47
CA VAL A 36 -3.54 -10.55 -5.74
C VAL A 36 -4.22 -11.59 -6.63
N TYR A 37 -3.63 -11.88 -7.78
CA TYR A 37 -4.06 -12.95 -8.66
C TYR A 37 -3.00 -14.03 -8.78
N VAL A 38 -3.45 -15.26 -9.07
CA VAL A 38 -2.57 -16.39 -9.35
C VAL A 38 -2.60 -16.67 -10.83
N ALA A 39 -1.50 -16.38 -11.54
CA ALA A 39 -1.44 -16.67 -12.96
C ALA A 39 -1.50 -18.20 -13.20
N PRO A 40 -2.28 -18.68 -14.19
CA PRO A 40 -2.31 -20.10 -14.52
C PRO A 40 -0.90 -20.65 -14.80
N THR A 41 -0.56 -21.80 -14.21
CA THR A 41 0.78 -22.40 -14.31
C THR A 41 1.29 -22.54 -15.74
N ALA A 42 0.40 -22.86 -16.69
CA ALA A 42 0.75 -22.99 -18.11
C ALA A 42 1.32 -21.71 -18.73
N LEU A 43 1.03 -20.52 -18.16
CA LEU A 43 1.61 -19.26 -18.64
C LEU A 43 3.09 -19.14 -18.31
N PHE A 44 3.58 -19.79 -17.25
CA PHE A 44 5.00 -19.78 -16.88
C PHE A 44 5.86 -20.68 -17.77
N TRP A 45 5.27 -21.52 -18.62
CA TRP A 45 6.00 -22.37 -19.57
C TRP A 45 6.24 -21.70 -20.92
N ARG A 46 5.80 -20.44 -21.08
CA ARG A 46 6.05 -19.62 -22.27
C ARG A 46 7.42 -18.95 -22.16
N PHE A 47 7.94 -18.46 -23.29
CA PHE A 47 9.17 -17.66 -23.29
C PHE A 47 9.03 -16.35 -22.50
N ASP A 48 7.82 -15.79 -22.47
CA ASP A 48 7.48 -14.63 -21.64
C ASP A 48 6.79 -15.09 -20.36
N LYS A 49 7.22 -14.55 -19.22
CA LYS A 49 6.51 -14.72 -17.94
C LYS A 49 5.16 -14.01 -17.97
N PRO A 50 4.15 -14.49 -17.20
CA PRO A 50 2.94 -13.72 -16.98
C PRO A 50 3.28 -12.34 -16.38
N PRO A 51 2.45 -11.31 -16.61
CA PRO A 51 2.67 -10.00 -16.04
C PRO A 51 2.81 -10.13 -14.51
N ALA A 52 3.77 -9.42 -13.93
CA ALA A 52 4.00 -9.43 -12.48
C ALA A 52 2.99 -8.54 -11.72
N HIS A 53 2.30 -7.68 -12.45
CA HIS A 53 1.20 -6.83 -11.98
C HIS A 53 0.33 -6.40 -13.15
N VAL A 54 -0.88 -5.97 -12.84
CA VAL A 54 -1.86 -5.46 -13.81
C VAL A 54 -2.57 -4.25 -13.20
N ASP A 55 -2.63 -3.16 -13.96
CA ASP A 55 -3.51 -2.02 -13.71
C ASP A 55 -4.91 -2.34 -14.25
N GLY A 56 -5.96 -2.01 -13.49
CA GLY A 56 -7.35 -2.31 -13.84
C GLY A 56 -7.84 -3.69 -13.40
N PRO A 57 -8.98 -4.18 -13.92
CA PRO A 57 -9.82 -3.55 -14.95
C PRO A 57 -10.68 -2.36 -14.47
N LEU A 58 -10.84 -2.18 -13.16
CA LEU A 58 -11.59 -1.03 -12.60
C LEU A 58 -10.67 0.20 -12.39
N PRO A 59 -11.24 1.42 -12.35
CA PRO A 59 -10.49 2.60 -11.94
C PRO A 59 -9.86 2.41 -10.55
N GLU A 60 -8.64 2.90 -10.37
CA GLU A 60 -7.85 2.80 -9.13
C GLU A 60 -7.60 1.35 -8.64
N GLN A 61 -7.78 0.35 -9.51
CA GLN A 61 -7.45 -1.05 -9.23
C GLN A 61 -6.03 -1.38 -9.69
N PHE A 62 -5.26 -2.00 -8.80
CA PHE A 62 -3.92 -2.48 -9.10
C PHE A 62 -3.73 -3.85 -8.46
N SER A 63 -3.37 -4.85 -9.24
CA SER A 63 -3.22 -6.23 -8.74
C SER A 63 -1.83 -6.77 -9.02
N TRP A 64 -1.27 -7.49 -8.07
CA TRP A 64 0.00 -8.20 -8.24
C TRP A 64 -0.25 -9.67 -8.55
N GLU A 65 0.66 -10.26 -9.34
CA GLU A 65 0.78 -11.71 -9.39
C GLU A 65 1.33 -12.22 -8.03
N LEU A 66 0.89 -13.39 -7.57
CA LEU A 66 1.19 -13.95 -6.25
C LEU A 66 2.69 -14.09 -5.95
N GLU A 67 3.51 -14.59 -6.87
CA GLU A 67 4.98 -14.69 -6.71
C GLU A 67 5.53 -13.29 -6.41
N ARG A 68 5.16 -12.32 -7.24
CA ARG A 68 5.63 -10.94 -7.09
C ARG A 68 5.16 -10.30 -5.79
N PHE A 69 3.92 -10.55 -5.38
CA PHE A 69 3.36 -10.04 -4.14
C PHE A 69 4.14 -10.56 -2.93
N CYS A 70 4.37 -11.87 -2.86
CA CYS A 70 5.14 -12.53 -1.80
C CYS A 70 6.60 -12.04 -1.76
N GLU A 71 7.26 -11.90 -2.92
CA GLU A 71 8.61 -11.35 -3.01
C GLU A 71 8.73 -9.95 -2.39
N LEU A 72 7.74 -9.09 -2.65
CA LEU A 72 7.72 -7.73 -2.14
C LEU A 72 7.34 -7.70 -0.64
N ALA A 73 6.45 -8.60 -0.20
CA ALA A 73 6.10 -8.77 1.20
C ALA A 73 7.34 -9.16 2.04
N LEU A 74 8.14 -10.13 1.56
CA LEU A 74 9.40 -10.55 2.20
C LEU A 74 10.47 -9.45 2.27
N ARG A 75 10.36 -8.44 1.40
CA ARG A 75 11.19 -7.22 1.43
C ARG A 75 10.58 -6.10 2.29
N ALA A 76 9.52 -6.40 3.02
CA ALA A 76 8.76 -5.44 3.83
C ALA A 76 8.32 -4.20 3.03
N ASN A 77 7.86 -4.39 1.79
CA ASN A 77 7.35 -3.29 0.99
C ASN A 77 6.09 -2.68 1.66
N PRO A 78 6.05 -1.35 1.93
CA PRO A 78 4.94 -0.75 2.68
C PRO A 78 3.58 -0.99 2.03
N ASN A 79 3.45 -0.80 0.71
CA ASN A 79 2.18 -0.95 0.00
C ASN A 79 1.63 -2.38 0.10
N ILE A 80 2.52 -3.37 0.10
CA ILE A 80 2.15 -4.79 0.17
C ILE A 80 1.73 -5.16 1.60
N LEU A 81 2.49 -4.71 2.60
CA LEU A 81 2.12 -4.95 3.98
C LEU A 81 0.82 -4.22 4.35
N GLU A 82 0.62 -2.98 3.89
CA GLU A 82 -0.64 -2.25 4.04
C GLU A 82 -1.81 -2.98 3.35
N CYS A 83 -1.58 -3.61 2.20
CA CYS A 83 -2.56 -4.46 1.51
C CYS A 83 -2.92 -5.72 2.34
N LEU A 84 -1.93 -6.46 2.85
CA LEU A 84 -2.12 -7.65 3.69
C LEU A 84 -2.84 -7.37 5.01
N HIS A 85 -2.68 -6.15 5.54
CA HIS A 85 -3.23 -5.72 6.83
C HIS A 85 -4.43 -4.79 6.68
N SER A 86 -4.98 -4.63 5.47
CA SER A 86 -6.16 -3.79 5.27
C SER A 86 -7.35 -4.33 6.07
N PRO A 87 -8.09 -3.47 6.80
CA PRO A 87 -9.33 -3.87 7.46
C PRO A 87 -10.51 -4.01 6.48
N LEU A 88 -10.35 -3.58 5.23
CA LEU A 88 -11.42 -3.51 4.23
C LEU A 88 -11.21 -4.56 3.14
N VAL A 89 -11.38 -5.84 3.48
CA VAL A 89 -11.31 -6.95 2.53
C VAL A 89 -12.60 -7.00 1.69
N GLU A 90 -12.46 -6.91 0.36
CA GLU A 90 -13.58 -7.02 -0.58
C GLU A 90 -13.77 -8.47 -1.07
N HIS A 91 -12.67 -9.23 -1.20
CA HIS A 91 -12.71 -10.62 -1.64
C HIS A 91 -11.54 -11.42 -1.07
N ALA A 92 -11.80 -12.68 -0.70
CA ALA A 92 -10.76 -13.66 -0.41
C ALA A 92 -11.31 -15.07 -0.63
N ASP A 93 -10.70 -15.84 -1.53
CA ASP A 93 -11.00 -17.26 -1.71
C ASP A 93 -10.23 -18.14 -0.70
N ALA A 94 -10.19 -19.46 -0.90
CA ALA A 94 -9.44 -20.35 0.00
C ALA A 94 -7.94 -20.01 0.03
N THR A 95 -7.33 -19.84 -1.13
CA THR A 95 -5.92 -19.47 -1.29
C THR A 95 -5.62 -18.09 -0.70
N GLY A 96 -6.50 -17.11 -0.94
CA GLY A 96 -6.38 -15.77 -0.37
C GLY A 96 -6.46 -15.77 1.15
N ARG A 97 -7.31 -16.62 1.73
CA ARG A 97 -7.37 -16.79 3.20
C ARG A 97 -6.10 -17.41 3.77
N GLU A 98 -5.49 -18.38 3.08
CA GLU A 98 -4.18 -18.92 3.46
C GLU A 98 -3.09 -17.83 3.42
N LEU A 99 -3.06 -17.02 2.36
CA LEU A 99 -2.14 -15.88 2.27
C LEU A 99 -2.33 -14.90 3.45
N LEU A 100 -3.59 -14.56 3.77
CA LEU A 100 -3.90 -13.67 4.89
C LEU A 100 -3.54 -14.25 6.26
N ALA A 101 -3.66 -15.57 6.43
CA ALA A 101 -3.23 -16.24 7.65
C ALA A 101 -1.70 -16.15 7.86
N LEU A 102 -0.94 -16.01 6.77
CA LEU A 102 0.53 -15.86 6.79
C LEU A 102 0.99 -14.41 6.95
N ARG A 103 0.11 -13.41 7.03
CA ARG A 103 0.48 -11.99 7.00
C ARG A 103 1.54 -11.60 8.05
N GLU A 104 1.46 -12.15 9.26
CA GLU A 104 2.40 -11.86 10.34
C GLU A 104 3.80 -12.44 10.05
N ALA A 105 3.90 -13.52 9.26
CA ALA A 105 5.17 -14.12 8.88
C ALA A 105 6.00 -13.23 7.92
N PHE A 106 5.37 -12.26 7.25
CA PHE A 106 6.07 -11.28 6.42
C PHE A 106 6.63 -10.09 7.22
N LEU A 107 6.19 -9.91 8.47
CA LEU A 107 6.66 -8.81 9.31
C LEU A 107 8.09 -9.09 9.79
N SER A 108 8.98 -8.12 9.57
CA SER A 108 10.38 -8.24 9.99
C SER A 108 10.99 -6.88 10.29
N ARG A 109 12.15 -6.88 10.96
CA ARG A 109 12.92 -5.65 11.23
C ARG A 109 13.38 -4.92 9.95
N ARG A 110 13.32 -5.58 8.79
CA ARG A 110 13.56 -4.94 7.48
C ARG A 110 12.57 -3.81 7.19
N ALA A 111 11.43 -3.80 7.87
CA ALA A 111 10.47 -2.69 7.81
C ALA A 111 11.12 -1.35 8.19
N TYR A 112 12.11 -1.34 9.10
CA TYR A 112 12.87 -0.12 9.41
C TYR A 112 13.51 0.47 8.16
N GLU A 113 14.34 -0.32 7.47
CA GLU A 113 15.08 0.13 6.28
C GLU A 113 14.12 0.48 5.13
N SER A 114 13.13 -0.38 4.88
CA SER A 114 12.16 -0.18 3.80
C SER A 114 11.31 1.08 4.02
N PHE A 115 10.64 1.22 5.17
CA PHE A 115 9.74 2.34 5.43
C PHE A 115 10.51 3.66 5.52
N THR A 116 11.66 3.68 6.19
CA THR A 116 12.48 4.90 6.26
C THR A 116 13.06 5.27 4.89
N GLY A 117 13.46 4.30 4.07
CA GLY A 117 13.90 4.54 2.70
C GLY A 117 12.81 5.20 1.84
N TYR A 118 11.58 4.69 1.91
CA TYR A 118 10.42 5.29 1.27
C TYR A 118 10.13 6.70 1.81
N ALA A 119 10.15 6.89 3.14
CA ALA A 119 9.92 8.19 3.77
C ALA A 119 10.97 9.24 3.34
N LEU A 120 12.25 8.87 3.28
CA LEU A 120 13.33 9.72 2.79
C LEU A 120 13.13 10.09 1.31
N GLY A 121 12.70 9.13 0.49
CA GLY A 121 12.33 9.39 -0.91
C GLY A 121 11.20 10.41 -1.03
N GLN A 122 10.15 10.28 -0.21
CA GLN A 122 9.04 11.25 -0.17
C GLN A 122 9.50 12.62 0.36
N ARG A 123 10.41 12.66 1.34
CA ARG A 123 10.97 13.91 1.87
C ARG A 123 11.71 14.69 0.79
N ARG A 124 12.57 14.02 0.02
CA ARG A 124 13.31 14.65 -1.09
C ARG A 124 12.36 15.27 -2.13
N LYS A 125 11.25 14.61 -2.43
CA LYS A 125 10.21 15.15 -3.33
C LYS A 125 9.53 16.39 -2.74
N LEU A 126 9.19 16.36 -1.45
CA LEU A 126 8.64 17.51 -0.75
C LEU A 126 9.59 18.71 -0.74
N ASP A 127 10.88 18.48 -0.47
CA ASP A 127 11.88 19.54 -0.50
C ASP A 127 12.05 20.13 -1.91
N ALA A 128 11.91 19.31 -2.96
CA ALA A 128 11.91 19.77 -4.34
C ALA A 128 10.66 20.59 -4.69
N ASP A 129 9.48 20.17 -4.24
CA ASP A 129 8.23 20.93 -4.40
C ASP A 129 8.33 22.29 -3.68
N LEU A 130 8.92 22.33 -2.47
CA LEU A 130 9.13 23.57 -1.73
C LEU A 130 10.05 24.55 -2.49
N ARG A 131 11.16 24.07 -3.06
CA ARG A 131 12.07 24.91 -3.85
C ARG A 131 11.42 25.46 -5.12
N THR A 132 10.55 24.68 -5.76
CA THR A 132 9.96 25.04 -7.06
C THR A 132 8.67 25.83 -6.94
N ARG A 133 7.88 25.62 -5.87
CA ARG A 133 6.53 26.18 -5.71
C ARG A 133 6.36 27.05 -4.48
N GLY A 134 7.37 27.12 -3.60
CA GLY A 134 7.31 27.87 -2.34
C GLY A 134 6.48 27.22 -1.23
N ALA A 135 5.85 26.08 -1.49
CA ALA A 135 5.08 25.31 -0.52
C ALA A 135 5.17 23.80 -0.79
N PRO A 136 5.11 22.94 0.26
CA PRO A 136 5.07 21.50 0.08
C PRO A 136 3.70 21.06 -0.46
N ARG A 137 3.66 19.90 -1.13
CA ARG A 137 2.39 19.21 -1.43
C ARG A 137 1.88 18.54 -0.15
N TRP A 138 0.95 19.18 0.55
CA TRP A 138 0.44 18.74 1.86
C TRP A 138 -0.07 17.29 1.91
N LYS A 139 -0.73 16.80 0.84
CA LYS A 139 -1.10 15.37 0.70
C LYS A 139 0.12 14.43 0.84
N HIS A 140 1.25 14.79 0.22
CA HIS A 140 2.47 14.00 0.30
C HIS A 140 3.14 14.10 1.68
N ALA A 141 3.07 15.26 2.34
CA ALA A 141 3.56 15.43 3.70
C ALA A 141 2.79 14.55 4.69
N MET A 142 1.46 14.52 4.60
CA MET A 142 0.63 13.60 5.37
C MET A 142 0.99 12.14 5.12
N HIS A 143 1.13 11.71 3.85
CA HIS A 143 1.52 10.32 3.52
C HIS A 143 2.88 9.94 4.11
N LEU A 144 3.85 10.85 4.11
CA LEU A 144 5.15 10.63 4.73
C LEU A 144 5.00 10.40 6.24
N LEU A 145 4.27 11.26 6.94
CA LEU A 145 4.06 11.12 8.38
C LEU A 145 3.32 9.84 8.73
N ARG A 146 2.25 9.52 7.99
CA ARG A 146 1.50 8.26 8.10
C ARG A 146 2.44 7.05 7.99
N LEU A 147 3.32 7.03 7.00
CA LEU A 147 4.29 5.95 6.80
C LEU A 147 5.25 5.81 8.00
N LEU A 148 5.75 6.94 8.53
CA LEU A 148 6.63 6.93 9.71
C LEU A 148 5.90 6.48 10.99
N ILE A 149 4.63 6.85 11.15
CA ILE A 149 3.75 6.40 12.24
C ILE A 149 3.58 4.88 12.17
N SER A 150 3.21 4.34 11.00
CA SER A 150 3.09 2.89 10.81
C SER A 150 4.40 2.16 11.09
N ALA A 151 5.54 2.70 10.65
CA ALA A 151 6.85 2.13 10.95
C ALA A 151 7.17 2.13 12.45
N ARG A 152 6.94 3.25 13.14
CA ARG A 152 7.13 3.42 14.59
C ARG A 152 6.31 2.39 15.36
N ASP A 153 5.03 2.24 15.01
CA ASP A 153 4.11 1.38 15.75
C ASP A 153 4.39 -0.10 15.48
N LEU A 154 4.69 -0.46 14.23
CA LEU A 154 5.13 -1.81 13.87
C LEU A 154 6.41 -2.20 14.63
N LEU A 155 7.43 -1.34 14.64
CA LEU A 155 8.70 -1.64 15.31
C LEU A 155 8.59 -1.71 16.83
N ARG A 156 7.64 -0.99 17.44
CA ARG A 156 7.40 -0.99 18.89
C ARG A 156 6.54 -2.16 19.36
N THR A 157 5.53 -2.53 18.57
CA THR A 157 4.48 -3.46 19.00
C THR A 157 4.56 -4.82 18.32
N GLY A 158 5.30 -4.94 17.22
CA GLY A 158 5.29 -6.11 16.35
C GLY A 158 4.01 -6.28 15.53
N ARG A 159 3.08 -5.31 15.58
CA ARG A 159 1.80 -5.36 14.89
C ARG A 159 1.69 -4.21 13.88
N LEU A 160 1.28 -4.53 12.66
CA LEU A 160 0.96 -3.52 11.66
C LEU A 160 -0.56 -3.25 11.68
N THR A 161 -0.93 -2.04 12.08
CA THR A 161 -2.29 -1.51 12.01
C THR A 161 -2.34 -0.44 10.92
N VAL A 162 -3.30 -0.57 9.99
CA VAL A 162 -3.45 0.36 8.87
C VAL A 162 -4.27 1.59 9.28
N ASP A 163 -5.34 1.43 10.06
CA ASP A 163 -6.12 2.57 10.55
C ASP A 163 -5.26 3.45 11.47
N VAL A 164 -5.28 4.77 11.23
CA VAL A 164 -4.44 5.73 11.98
C VAL A 164 -5.02 6.13 13.34
N GLY A 165 -6.30 5.84 13.60
CA GLY A 165 -6.97 6.07 14.87
C GLY A 165 -6.78 7.49 15.42
N ALA A 166 -6.14 7.58 16.59
CA ALA A 166 -5.91 8.85 17.30
C ALA A 166 -5.06 9.86 16.50
N GLU A 167 -4.25 9.41 15.54
CA GLU A 167 -3.39 10.27 14.72
C GLU A 167 -4.17 10.96 13.58
N ARG A 168 -5.45 10.59 13.38
CA ARG A 168 -6.28 11.06 12.25
C ARG A 168 -6.33 12.58 12.14
N GLU A 169 -6.66 13.27 13.23
CA GLU A 169 -6.88 14.72 13.17
C GLU A 169 -5.57 15.48 12.90
N GLY A 170 -4.46 15.04 13.50
CA GLY A 170 -3.14 15.61 13.22
C GLY A 170 -2.72 15.42 11.77
N LEU A 171 -2.96 14.23 11.19
CA LEU A 171 -2.68 13.95 9.79
C LEU A 171 -3.56 14.79 8.85
N LEU A 172 -4.84 14.97 9.17
CA LEU A 172 -5.74 15.81 8.37
C LEU A 172 -5.38 17.29 8.47
N ALA A 173 -4.98 17.79 9.64
CA ALA A 173 -4.47 19.15 9.80
C ALA A 173 -3.23 19.40 8.90
N VAL A 174 -2.33 18.43 8.81
CA VAL A 174 -1.20 18.48 7.86
C VAL A 174 -1.69 18.49 6.42
N LYS A 175 -2.64 17.63 6.05
CA LYS A 175 -3.21 17.57 4.70
C LYS A 175 -3.86 18.89 4.28
N ARG A 176 -4.50 19.60 5.23
CA ARG A 176 -5.12 20.93 5.04
C ARG A 176 -4.11 22.08 5.08
N GLY A 177 -2.85 21.84 5.46
CA GLY A 177 -1.81 22.87 5.56
C GLY A 177 -1.94 23.77 6.79
N GLU A 178 -2.63 23.30 7.83
CA GLU A 178 -2.85 24.03 9.09
C GLU A 178 -1.63 23.96 10.01
N VAL A 179 -0.67 23.09 9.69
CA VAL A 179 0.58 22.93 10.43
C VAL A 179 1.67 23.78 9.76
N PRO A 180 2.42 24.60 10.51
CA PRO A 180 3.49 25.39 9.93
C PRO A 180 4.59 24.49 9.37
N TRP A 181 5.16 24.89 8.24
CA TRP A 181 6.40 24.34 7.73
C TRP A 181 7.54 25.29 8.12
N PRO A 182 8.41 24.93 9.08
CA PRO A 182 9.53 25.78 9.46
C PRO A 182 10.38 26.10 8.22
N ARG A 183 10.69 27.39 8.04
CA ARG A 183 11.55 27.88 6.98
C ARG A 183 13.02 27.69 7.34
#